data_AF-A0A9E2YJ61-F1
#
_entry.id   AF-A0A9E2YJ61-F1
#
_cell.length_a   1.000
_cell.length_b   1.000
_cell.length_c   1.000
_cell.angle_alpha   90.00
_cell.angle_beta   90.00
_cell.angle_gamma   90.00
#
_symmetry.space_group_name_H-M   'P 1'
#
loop_
_entity.id
_entity.type
_entity.pdbx_description
1 polymer ?
#
loop_
_entity_poly.entity_id
_entity_poly.type
_entity_poly.pdbx_seq_one_letter_code
_entity_poly.pdbx_strand_id
1 'polypeptide(L)'
;LQRVAAPENMASHMFALLRDRPEFASATTQLRMLDSSGRLVKERVTWIRTIAPGPMPQCGYFAQPDKPARLILSGPLLPADWTVELNYLANSDGSMTLTMAEGPDVKVPVHPGLNRVFARLPGAGDAITVRANTTALALCIASGPVGFLAPA
;
A
#
# COMPACT_ATOMS: atom_id res chain seq x y z
N LEU A 1 -28.67 10.52 -4.83
CA LEU A 1 -27.96 9.55 -3.97
C LEU A 1 -27.00 10.33 -3.09
N GLN A 2 -27.34 10.51 -1.81
CA GLN A 2 -26.46 11.16 -0.84
C GLN A 2 -25.27 10.23 -0.62
N ARG A 3 -24.08 10.65 -1.08
CA ARG A 3 -22.85 9.91 -0.80
C ARG A 3 -22.56 10.08 0.69
N VAL A 4 -22.43 8.97 1.40
CA VAL A 4 -21.92 8.99 2.77
C VAL A 4 -20.51 9.58 2.70
N ALA A 5 -20.24 10.61 3.50
CA ALA A 5 -18.94 11.28 3.53
C ALA A 5 -17.95 10.50 4.41
N ALA A 6 -16.66 10.77 4.23
CA ALA A 6 -15.66 10.29 5.17
C ALA A 6 -15.90 10.91 6.56
N PRO A 7 -15.65 10.16 7.66
CA PRO A 7 -15.17 8.77 7.68
C PRO A 7 -16.29 7.71 7.62
N GLU A 8 -17.56 8.10 7.64
CA GLU A 8 -18.71 7.18 7.71
C GLU A 8 -18.88 6.29 6.46
N ASN A 9 -18.20 6.62 5.36
CA ASN A 9 -18.14 5.77 4.17
C ASN A 9 -17.13 4.62 4.28
N MET A 10 -16.34 4.56 5.35
CA MET A 10 -15.34 3.51 5.55
C MET A 10 -15.99 2.23 6.09
N ALA A 11 -15.54 1.07 5.58
CA ALA A 11 -16.01 -0.23 6.08
C ALA A 11 -15.76 -0.39 7.60
N SER A 12 -14.66 0.16 8.12
CA SER A 12 -14.37 0.16 9.56
C SER A 12 -15.41 0.90 10.40
N HIS A 13 -16.04 1.95 9.84
CA HIS A 13 -17.12 2.69 10.49
C HIS A 13 -18.45 1.95 10.33
N MET A 14 -18.77 1.46 9.12
CA MET A 14 -20.02 0.73 8.85
C MET A 14 -20.15 -0.54 9.71
N PHE A 15 -19.04 -1.25 9.94
CA PHE A 15 -19.00 -2.48 10.74
C PHE A 15 -18.62 -2.25 12.21
N ALA A 16 -18.56 -1.00 12.67
CA ALA A 16 -18.10 -0.66 14.02
C ALA A 16 -18.95 -1.28 15.14
N LEU A 17 -20.23 -1.58 14.88
CA LEU A 17 -21.18 -2.13 15.86
C LEU A 17 -21.23 -3.67 15.88
N LEU A 18 -20.53 -4.35 14.98
CA LEU A 18 -20.46 -5.81 15.01
C LEU A 18 -19.66 -6.27 16.24
N ARG A 19 -20.21 -7.23 17.00
CA ARG A 19 -19.52 -7.83 18.16
C ARG A 19 -18.23 -8.53 17.73
N ASP A 20 -18.36 -9.37 16.71
CA ASP A 20 -17.23 -10.07 16.06
C ASP A 20 -16.77 -9.26 14.85
N ARG A 21 -16.18 -8.08 15.10
CA ARG A 21 -15.72 -7.20 14.02
C ARG A 21 -14.45 -7.75 13.36
N PRO A 22 -14.32 -7.70 12.03
CA PRO A 22 -13.05 -7.97 11.37
C PRO A 22 -12.03 -6.87 11.69
N GLU A 23 -10.74 -7.22 11.67
CA GLU A 23 -9.68 -6.23 11.74
C GLU A 23 -9.61 -5.42 10.44
N PHE A 24 -9.52 -4.10 10.58
CA PHE A 24 -9.29 -3.19 9.47
C PHE A 24 -7.86 -2.65 9.57
N ALA A 25 -7.07 -2.94 8.55
CA ALA A 25 -5.69 -2.50 8.46
C ALA A 25 -5.47 -1.70 7.18
N SER A 26 -4.46 -0.82 7.20
CA SER A 26 -4.01 -0.09 6.02
C SER A 26 -3.26 -0.96 5.01
N ALA A 27 -2.92 -2.20 5.37
CA ALA A 27 -2.22 -3.15 4.50
C ALA A 27 -2.74 -4.59 4.65
N THR A 28 -2.65 -5.35 3.56
CA THR A 28 -3.07 -6.76 3.50
C THR A 28 -2.25 -7.53 2.47
N THR A 29 -2.09 -8.84 2.67
CA THR A 29 -1.57 -9.77 1.65
C THR A 29 -2.70 -10.39 0.81
N GLN A 30 -3.95 -10.23 1.26
CA GLN A 30 -5.15 -10.76 0.61
C GLN A 30 -6.05 -9.61 0.16
N LEU A 31 -5.88 -9.18 -1.08
CA LEU A 31 -6.67 -8.08 -1.64
C LEU A 31 -8.10 -8.52 -1.97
N ARG A 32 -9.08 -7.84 -1.38
CA ARG A 32 -10.51 -8.07 -1.57
C ARG A 32 -11.28 -6.76 -1.54
N MET A 33 -12.46 -6.71 -2.17
CA MET A 33 -13.41 -5.61 -2.00
C MET A 33 -14.85 -6.13 -1.97
N LEU A 34 -15.78 -5.25 -1.57
CA LEU A 34 -17.21 -5.47 -1.71
C LEU A 34 -17.66 -4.97 -3.09
N ASP A 35 -18.33 -5.84 -3.86
CA ASP A 35 -18.96 -5.43 -5.12
C ASP A 35 -20.27 -4.66 -4.88
N SER A 36 -20.92 -4.21 -5.95
CA SER A 36 -22.19 -3.47 -5.88
C SER A 36 -23.36 -4.27 -5.31
N SER A 37 -23.24 -5.60 -5.20
CA SER A 37 -24.21 -6.49 -4.55
C SER A 37 -23.87 -6.77 -3.08
N GLY A 38 -22.75 -6.22 -2.58
CA GLY A 38 -22.27 -6.42 -1.21
C GLY A 38 -21.50 -7.73 -1.00
N ARG A 39 -21.05 -8.40 -2.06
CA ARG A 39 -20.29 -9.65 -1.94
C ARG A 39 -18.79 -9.37 -1.90
N LEU A 40 -18.06 -10.12 -1.09
CA LEU A 40 -16.61 -10.06 -1.01
C LEU A 40 -15.98 -10.80 -2.20
N VAL A 41 -15.29 -10.07 -3.07
CA VAL A 41 -14.72 -10.57 -4.32
C VAL A 41 -13.20 -10.37 -4.38
N LYS A 42 -12.52 -11.12 -5.26
CA LYS A 42 -11.08 -10.98 -5.53
C LYS A 42 -10.85 -9.81 -6.47
N GLU A 43 -9.78 -9.08 -6.21
CA GLU A 43 -9.51 -7.80 -6.87
C GLU A 43 -8.09 -7.70 -7.39
N ARG A 44 -7.86 -6.70 -8.23
CA ARG A 44 -6.53 -6.25 -8.65
C ARG A 44 -6.36 -4.76 -8.45
N VAL A 45 -5.12 -4.32 -8.35
CA VAL A 45 -4.78 -2.90 -8.43
C VAL A 45 -4.75 -2.49 -9.91
N THR A 46 -5.46 -1.42 -10.24
CA THR A 46 -5.43 -0.84 -11.59
C THR A 46 -4.09 -0.15 -11.86
N TRP A 47 -3.71 -0.08 -13.13
CA TRP A 47 -2.40 0.42 -13.55
C TRP A 47 -2.47 1.92 -13.88
N ILE A 48 -2.91 2.73 -12.92
CA ILE A 48 -2.96 4.19 -13.10
C ILE A 48 -1.52 4.74 -13.18
N ARG A 49 -0.65 4.28 -12.28
CA ARG A 49 0.80 4.46 -12.36
C ARG A 49 1.51 3.15 -12.06
N THR A 50 2.77 3.12 -12.41
CA THR A 50 3.68 2.03 -12.07
C THR A 50 4.88 2.60 -11.32
N ILE A 51 5.35 1.90 -10.30
CA ILE A 51 6.66 2.17 -9.70
C ILE A 51 7.73 1.81 -10.74
N ALA A 52 8.50 2.80 -11.18
CA ALA A 52 9.57 2.63 -12.15
C ALA A 52 10.61 1.62 -11.64
N PRO A 53 11.39 0.96 -12.53
CA PRO A 53 12.49 0.13 -12.09
C PRO A 53 13.48 0.91 -11.23
N GLY A 54 13.84 0.36 -10.07
CA GLY A 54 14.81 0.99 -9.18
C GLY A 54 16.25 0.86 -9.69
N PRO A 55 17.16 1.72 -9.20
CA PRO A 55 18.52 1.83 -9.73
C PRO A 55 19.44 0.67 -9.33
N MET A 56 19.07 -0.15 -8.35
CA MET A 56 19.91 -1.26 -7.88
C MET A 56 19.58 -2.56 -8.63
N PRO A 57 20.53 -3.13 -9.39
CA PRO A 57 20.32 -4.40 -10.07
C PRO A 57 19.87 -5.50 -9.09
N GLN A 58 18.96 -6.35 -9.53
CA GLN A 58 18.41 -7.50 -8.76
C GLN A 58 17.61 -7.14 -7.48
N CYS A 59 17.59 -5.86 -7.07
CA CYS A 59 16.91 -5.39 -5.86
C CYS A 59 15.77 -4.40 -6.19
N GLY A 60 15.98 -3.53 -7.17
CA GLY A 60 15.13 -2.37 -7.43
C GLY A 60 15.52 -1.21 -6.53
N TYR A 61 14.71 -0.94 -5.51
CA TYR A 61 14.99 0.09 -4.50
C TYR A 61 15.39 -0.53 -3.18
N PHE A 62 16.52 -0.08 -2.64
CA PHE A 62 17.03 -0.55 -1.36
C PHE A 62 16.66 0.42 -0.23
N ALA A 63 15.94 -0.06 0.78
CA ALA A 63 15.51 0.73 1.94
C ALA A 63 15.98 0.13 3.27
N GLN A 64 16.46 1.00 4.16
CA GLN A 64 16.85 0.72 5.55
C GLN A 64 16.36 1.86 6.46
N PRO A 65 16.45 1.73 7.80
CA PRO A 65 15.98 2.78 8.70
C PRO A 65 16.67 4.14 8.51
N ASP A 66 17.98 4.11 8.27
CA ASP A 66 18.86 5.26 8.02
C ASP A 66 18.96 5.63 6.53
N LYS A 67 18.44 4.77 5.65
CA LYS A 67 18.45 4.97 4.19
C LYS A 67 17.05 4.77 3.60
N PRO A 68 16.17 5.78 3.71
CA PRO A 68 14.88 5.75 3.03
C PRO A 68 15.04 5.66 1.51
N ALA A 69 14.17 4.90 0.85
CA ALA A 69 14.11 4.82 -0.60
C ALA A 69 12.98 5.70 -1.14
N ARG A 70 13.25 6.40 -2.24
CA ARG A 70 12.22 7.14 -3.00
C ARG A 70 11.86 6.35 -4.26
N LEU A 71 10.72 5.68 -4.23
CA LEU A 71 10.17 4.91 -5.35
C LEU A 71 9.56 5.89 -6.35
N ILE A 72 10.15 6.01 -7.54
CA ILE A 72 9.67 6.95 -8.56
C ILE A 72 8.49 6.32 -9.31
N LEU A 73 7.42 7.07 -9.51
CA LEU A 73 6.26 6.65 -10.27
C LEU A 73 6.43 7.02 -11.75
N SER A 74 5.75 6.29 -12.63
CA SER A 74 5.72 6.55 -14.08
C SER A 74 5.07 7.89 -14.48
N GLY A 75 4.66 8.69 -13.51
CA GLY A 75 4.02 10.01 -13.67
C GLY A 75 3.30 10.43 -12.38
N PRO A 76 2.90 11.70 -12.27
CA PRO A 76 2.27 12.21 -11.06
C PRO A 76 0.86 11.63 -10.84
N LEU A 77 0.48 11.47 -9.58
CA LEU A 77 -0.85 11.14 -9.09
C LEU A 77 -1.51 12.38 -8.46
N LEU A 78 -2.81 12.54 -8.71
CA LEU A 78 -3.62 13.55 -8.03
C LEU A 78 -3.96 13.08 -6.59
N PRO A 79 -4.38 13.99 -5.69
CA PRO A 79 -4.81 13.60 -4.34
C PRO A 79 -5.95 12.58 -4.36
N ALA A 80 -5.71 11.39 -3.80
CA ALA A 80 -6.71 10.34 -3.59
C ALA A 80 -6.23 9.29 -2.57
N ASP A 81 -7.11 8.36 -2.20
CA ASP A 81 -6.79 7.15 -1.44
C ASP A 81 -6.29 6.04 -2.38
N TRP A 82 -5.02 6.12 -2.78
CA TRP A 82 -4.42 5.14 -3.69
C TRP A 82 -4.24 3.77 -3.03
N THR A 83 -4.18 2.72 -3.85
CA THR A 83 -3.67 1.41 -3.44
C THR A 83 -2.37 1.11 -4.16
N VAL A 84 -1.37 0.69 -3.41
CA VAL A 84 -0.06 0.28 -3.93
C VAL A 84 0.09 -1.22 -3.75
N GLU A 85 0.46 -1.92 -4.83
CA GLU A 85 0.95 -3.31 -4.75
C GLU A 85 2.47 -3.28 -4.65
N LEU A 86 3.00 -3.63 -3.48
CA LEU A 86 4.42 -3.69 -3.19
C LEU A 86 4.92 -5.13 -3.23
N ASN A 87 5.85 -5.39 -4.15
CA ASN A 87 6.62 -6.62 -4.19
C ASN A 87 7.99 -6.36 -3.56
N TYR A 88 8.32 -7.08 -2.48
CA TYR A 88 9.55 -6.83 -1.72
C TYR A 88 10.27 -8.12 -1.32
N LEU A 89 11.56 -8.01 -1.06
CA LEU A 89 12.40 -9.00 -0.39
C LEU A 89 12.93 -8.39 0.92
N ALA A 90 12.75 -9.09 2.04
CA ALA A 90 13.25 -8.66 3.34
C ALA A 90 14.13 -9.71 4.01
N ASN A 91 15.07 -9.26 4.86
CA ASN A 91 15.95 -10.14 5.63
C ASN A 91 15.35 -10.60 6.97
N SER A 92 14.39 -9.87 7.55
CA SER A 92 13.80 -10.16 8.85
C SER A 92 12.37 -9.66 8.96
N ASP A 93 11.67 -10.06 10.02
CA ASP A 93 10.38 -9.47 10.39
C ASP A 93 10.53 -8.02 10.85
N GLY A 94 9.47 -7.23 10.63
CA GLY A 94 9.43 -5.86 11.09
C GLY A 94 8.30 -5.05 10.49
N SER A 95 8.58 -3.77 10.23
CA SER A 95 7.66 -2.91 9.50
C SER A 95 8.39 -1.86 8.69
N MET A 96 7.72 -1.35 7.67
CA MET A 96 8.12 -0.16 6.93
C MET A 96 7.04 0.92 7.03
N THR A 97 7.45 2.17 6.84
CA THR A 97 6.54 3.29 6.64
C THR A 97 6.56 3.68 5.17
N LEU A 98 5.37 3.82 4.59
CA LEU A 98 5.14 4.37 3.27
C LEU A 98 4.55 5.77 3.41
N THR A 99 5.01 6.71 2.59
CA THR A 99 4.48 8.08 2.59
C THR A 99 4.44 8.61 1.16
N MET A 100 3.38 9.32 0.81
CA MET A 100 3.29 10.15 -0.39
C MET A 100 3.23 11.63 -0.01
N ALA A 101 3.51 12.52 -0.95
CA ALA A 101 3.28 13.95 -0.71
C ALA A 101 1.79 14.18 -0.38
N GLU A 102 1.51 15.13 0.51
CA GLU A 102 0.14 15.47 0.94
C GLU A 102 -0.63 14.29 1.57
N GLY A 103 0.09 13.28 2.05
CA GLY A 103 -0.46 12.08 2.67
C GLY A 103 0.12 11.79 4.06
N PRO A 104 -0.57 11.00 4.90
CA PRO A 104 -0.04 10.55 6.17
C PRO A 104 0.97 9.41 6.00
N ASP A 105 1.74 9.15 7.06
CA ASP A 105 2.58 7.96 7.16
C ASP A 105 1.71 6.69 7.31
N VAL A 106 1.94 5.70 6.44
CA VAL A 106 1.25 4.41 6.47
C VAL A 106 2.24 3.32 6.87
N LYS A 107 2.00 2.72 8.04
CA LYS A 107 2.79 1.58 8.51
C LYS A 107 2.34 0.29 7.84
N VAL A 108 3.29 -0.49 7.34
CA VAL A 108 3.07 -1.78 6.68
C VAL A 108 3.90 -2.86 7.36
N PRO A 109 3.29 -3.97 7.83
CA PRO A 109 4.03 -5.12 8.34
C PRO A 109 4.91 -5.75 7.27
N VAL A 110 6.07 -6.23 7.68
CA VAL A 110 7.07 -6.86 6.81
C VAL A 110 7.43 -8.22 7.37
N HIS A 111 7.53 -9.20 6.48
CA HIS A 111 7.98 -10.57 6.77
C HIS A 111 9.21 -10.92 5.92
N PRO A 112 10.10 -11.81 6.40
CA PRO A 112 11.29 -12.20 5.65
C PRO A 112 10.95 -12.90 4.33
N GLY A 113 11.89 -12.85 3.39
CA GLY A 113 11.75 -13.46 2.07
C GLY A 113 10.98 -12.61 1.05
N LEU A 114 10.64 -13.23 -0.08
CA LEU A 114 9.88 -12.60 -1.16
C LEU A 114 8.40 -12.52 -0.80
N ASN A 115 7.86 -11.31 -0.80
CA ASN A 115 6.51 -11.03 -0.35
C ASN A 115 5.81 -10.04 -1.27
N ARG A 116 4.47 -10.11 -1.25
CA ARG A 116 3.60 -9.13 -1.86
C ARG A 116 2.62 -8.61 -0.82
N VAL A 117 2.54 -7.29 -0.71
CA VAL A 117 1.60 -6.60 0.19
C VAL A 117 0.90 -5.48 -0.56
N PHE A 118 -0.37 -5.29 -0.26
CA PHE A 118 -1.18 -4.19 -0.76
C PHE A 118 -1.36 -3.20 0.36
N ALA A 119 -1.11 -1.92 0.10
CA ALA A 119 -1.27 -0.86 1.10
C ALA A 119 -2.16 0.26 0.54
N ARG A 120 -3.12 0.72 1.35
CA ARG A 120 -3.84 1.97 1.11
C ARG A 120 -2.94 3.13 1.50
N LEU A 121 -2.62 3.98 0.54
CA LEU A 121 -1.67 5.08 0.67
C LEU A 121 -2.31 6.38 0.17
N PRO A 122 -2.96 7.16 1.06
CA PRO A 122 -3.48 8.47 0.70
C PRO A 122 -2.35 9.43 0.33
N GLY A 123 -2.59 10.28 -0.66
CA GLY A 123 -1.68 11.35 -1.05
C GLY A 123 -1.68 11.65 -2.54
N ALA A 124 -0.66 12.38 -2.96
CA ALA A 124 -0.44 12.85 -4.33
C ALA A 124 1.07 12.82 -4.68
N GLY A 125 1.39 13.20 -5.92
CA GLY A 125 2.76 13.40 -6.38
C GLY A 125 3.32 12.27 -7.23
N ASP A 126 4.63 12.27 -7.43
CA ASP A 126 5.35 11.44 -8.40
C ASP A 126 6.19 10.33 -7.78
N ALA A 127 6.13 10.17 -6.45
CA ALA A 127 6.95 9.22 -5.73
C ALA A 127 6.31 8.74 -4.43
N ILE A 128 6.70 7.54 -4.02
CA ILE A 128 6.43 6.97 -2.70
C ILE A 128 7.74 6.90 -1.93
N THR A 129 7.79 7.45 -0.73
CA THR A 129 8.92 7.30 0.17
C THR A 129 8.72 6.06 1.03
N VAL A 130 9.74 5.21 1.12
CA VAL A 130 9.74 4.02 1.97
C VAL A 130 10.89 4.07 2.95
N ARG A 131 10.59 3.88 4.23
CA ARG A 131 11.59 3.80 5.30
C ARG A 131 11.33 2.55 6.13
N ALA A 132 12.35 1.72 6.33
CA ALA A 132 12.24 0.63 7.29
C ALA A 132 12.17 1.20 8.72
N ASN A 133 11.37 0.59 9.59
CA ASN A 133 11.23 1.05 10.98
C ASN A 133 12.02 0.18 11.96
N THR A 134 12.29 -1.07 11.59
CA THR A 134 12.95 -2.04 12.47
C THR A 134 14.46 -1.98 12.28
N THR A 135 15.22 -1.95 13.38
CA THR A 135 16.69 -1.97 13.33
C THR A 135 17.19 -3.18 12.54
N ALA A 136 18.20 -2.96 11.69
CA ALA A 136 18.79 -3.96 10.80
C ALA A 136 17.85 -4.58 9.73
N LEU A 137 16.60 -4.11 9.63
CA LEU A 137 15.71 -4.49 8.52
C LEU A 137 16.21 -3.86 7.22
N ALA A 138 16.42 -4.69 6.21
CA ALA A 138 16.79 -4.31 4.86
C ALA A 138 15.73 -4.79 3.88
N LEU A 139 15.31 -3.91 2.97
CA LEU A 139 14.27 -4.17 1.99
C LEU A 139 14.82 -3.94 0.59
N CYS A 140 14.53 -4.88 -0.31
CA CYS A 140 14.55 -4.67 -1.75
C CYS A 140 13.12 -4.57 -2.24
N ILE A 141 12.78 -3.48 -2.94
CA ILE A 141 11.43 -3.19 -3.40
C ILE A 141 11.45 -3.11 -4.92
N ALA A 142 10.64 -3.96 -5.55
CA ALA A 142 10.52 -4.04 -7.00
C ALA A 142 9.42 -3.11 -7.54
N SER A 143 9.31 -3.04 -8.87
CA SER A 143 8.21 -2.37 -9.55
C SER A 143 6.86 -3.02 -9.19
N GLY A 144 5.82 -2.19 -9.23
CA GLY A 144 4.45 -2.61 -8.93
C GLY A 144 3.44 -1.53 -9.32
N PRO A 145 2.16 -1.90 -9.51
CA PRO A 145 1.11 -0.95 -9.86
C PRO A 145 0.69 -0.08 -8.67
N VAL A 146 0.25 1.13 -9.00
CA VAL A 146 -0.43 2.05 -8.09
C VAL A 146 -1.73 2.50 -8.75
N GLY A 147 -2.84 2.34 -8.05
CA GLY A 147 -4.15 2.69 -8.59
C GLY A 147 -5.30 2.38 -7.65
N PHE A 148 -6.50 2.32 -8.22
CA PHE A 148 -7.73 1.91 -7.52
C PHE A 148 -7.93 0.39 -7.59
N LEU A 149 -8.81 -0.12 -6.73
CA LEU A 149 -9.28 -1.50 -6.82
C LEU A 149 -10.26 -1.64 -7.98
N ALA A 150 -10.13 -2.73 -8.72
CA ALA A 150 -11.07 -3.14 -9.74
C ALA A 150 -11.18 -4.66 -9.79
N PRO A 151 -12.36 -5.21 -10.15
CA PRO A 151 -12.58 -6.64 -10.19
C PRO A 151 -11.50 -7.39 -10.99
N ALA A 152 -11.08 -8.53 -10.44
CA ALA A 152 -10.11 -9.42 -11.07
C ALA A 152 -10.60 -10.02 -12.40
#